data_AF-A0A0F9JUT5-F1
#
_entry.id   AF-A0A0F9JUT5-F1
#
_cell.length_a   1.000
_cell.length_b   1.000
_cell.length_c   1.000
_cell.angle_alpha   90.00
_cell.angle_beta   90.00
_cell.angle_gamma   90.00
#
_symmetry.space_group_name_H-M   'P 1'
#
loop_
_entity.id
_entity.type
_entity.pdbx_description
1 polymer ?
#
loop_
_entity_poly.entity_id
_entity_poly.type
_entity_poly.pdbx_seq_one_letter_code
_entity_poly.pdbx_strand_id
1 'polypeptide(L)'
;MSKRNFHPFLVIFTVSLVLISLNFFIIQGYAWEIDSTGTAYYIVDGDTLDVTSVGRIRLADIDTPESGDSGYAAAKNYLNSL
;
A
#
# COMPACT_ATOMS: atom_id res chain seq x y z
N MET A 1 5.11 -14.11 58.79
CA MET A 1 5.89 -13.99 57.54
C MET A 1 5.05 -14.59 56.41
N SER A 2 4.37 -13.75 55.62
CA SER A 2 3.42 -14.21 54.60
C SER A 2 4.15 -14.85 53.43
N LYS A 3 3.88 -16.13 53.15
CA LYS A 3 4.46 -16.84 52.00
C LYS A 3 3.78 -16.33 50.73
N ARG A 4 4.52 -15.62 49.88
CA ARG A 4 4.04 -15.23 48.54
C ARG A 4 3.76 -16.50 47.74
N ASN A 5 2.50 -16.70 47.35
CA ASN A 5 2.11 -17.81 46.49
C ASN A 5 2.58 -17.51 45.06
N PHE A 6 3.61 -18.22 44.61
CA PHE A 6 4.09 -18.14 43.24
C PHE A 6 3.12 -18.93 42.34
N HIS A 7 2.48 -18.25 41.38
CA HIS A 7 1.53 -18.84 40.44
C HIS A 7 2.16 -18.93 39.03
N PRO A 8 2.99 -19.97 38.77
CA PRO A 8 3.76 -20.08 37.52
C PRO A 8 2.86 -20.11 36.28
N PHE A 9 1.70 -20.76 36.36
CA PHE A 9 0.74 -20.85 35.25
C PHE A 9 0.17 -19.49 34.85
N LEU A 10 -0.12 -18.61 35.82
CA LEU A 10 -0.59 -17.25 35.55
C LEU A 10 0.50 -16.45 34.84
N VAL A 11 1.74 -16.56 35.29
CA VAL A 11 2.88 -15.87 34.68
C VAL A 11 3.08 -16.34 33.24
N ILE A 12 3.10 -17.65 33.00
CA ILE A 12 3.24 -18.22 31.65
C ILE A 12 2.10 -17.75 30.73
N PHE A 13 0.85 -17.76 31.22
CA PHE A 13 -0.30 -17.29 30.47
C PHE A 13 -0.18 -15.80 30.11
N THR A 14 0.18 -14.95 31.08
CA THR A 14 0.37 -13.50 30.83
C THR A 14 1.51 -13.21 29.85
N VAL A 15 2.64 -13.90 29.97
CA VAL A 15 3.77 -13.77 29.04
C VAL A 15 3.38 -14.21 27.63
N SER A 16 2.66 -15.33 27.50
CA SER A 16 2.18 -15.81 26.21
C SER A 16 1.23 -14.80 25.55
N LEU A 17 0.33 -14.18 26.33
CA LEU A 17 -0.62 -13.20 25.84
C LEU A 17 0.07 -11.90 25.38
N VAL A 18 1.12 -11.46 26.08
CA VAL A 18 1.96 -10.33 25.67
C VAL A 18 2.76 -10.65 24.40
N LEU A 19 3.33 -11.85 24.28
CA LEU A 19 4.05 -12.24 23.07
C LEU A 19 3.11 -12.30 21.86
N ILE A 20 1.90 -12.83 22.01
CA ILE A 20 0.90 -12.89 20.93
C ILE A 20 0.47 -11.47 20.50
N SER A 21 0.21 -10.56 21.45
CA SER A 21 -0.20 -9.19 21.11
C SER A 21 0.91 -8.40 20.42
N LEU A 22 2.18 -8.61 20.80
CA LEU A 22 3.32 -8.01 20.11
C LEU A 22 3.47 -8.49 18.66
N ASN A 23 3.18 -9.77 18.37
CA ASN A 23 3.24 -10.30 17.00
C ASN A 23 2.16 -9.70 16.09
N PHE A 24 0.99 -9.34 16.63
CA PHE A 24 -0.10 -8.76 15.83
C PHE A 24 0.27 -7.40 15.22
N PHE A 25 1.12 -6.62 15.89
CA PHE A 25 1.60 -5.33 15.37
C PHE A 25 2.65 -5.47 14.26
N ILE A 26 3.32 -6.62 14.15
CA ILE A 26 4.37 -6.84 13.14
C ILE A 26 3.76 -7.16 11.77
N ILE A 27 2.58 -7.80 11.73
CA ILE A 27 1.95 -8.27 10.49
C ILE A 27 1.47 -7.10 9.60
N GLN A 28 1.03 -5.98 10.18
CA GLN A 28 0.50 -4.86 9.40
C GLN A 28 1.57 -4.12 8.55
N GLY A 29 2.86 -4.20 8.93
CA GLY A 29 3.93 -3.54 8.21
C GLY A 29 4.27 -4.15 6.84
N TYR A 30 3.87 -5.41 6.58
CA TYR A 30 4.17 -6.10 5.32
C TYR A 30 3.15 -5.83 4.21
N ALA A 31 2.04 -5.16 4.50
CA ALA A 31 1.00 -4.88 3.49
C ALA A 31 1.21 -3.56 2.73
N TRP A 32 2.12 -2.71 3.19
CA TRP A 32 2.46 -1.45 2.55
C TRP A 32 3.87 -1.57 1.97
N GLU A 33 3.96 -2.14 0.77
CA GLU A 33 5.18 -2.16 -0.03
C GLU A 33 5.12 -1.09 -1.12
N ILE A 34 6.23 -0.41 -1.34
CA ILE A 34 6.44 0.43 -2.51
C ILE A 34 7.43 -0.32 -3.41
N ASP A 35 6.90 -0.95 -4.46
CA ASP A 35 7.73 -1.75 -5.39
C ASP A 35 8.71 -0.85 -6.18
N SER A 36 8.28 0.38 -6.51
CA SER A 36 9.12 1.35 -7.20
C SER A 36 8.60 2.79 -7.06
N THR A 37 9.49 3.76 -7.27
CA THR A 37 9.15 5.20 -7.35
C THR A 37 9.79 5.84 -8.57
N GLY A 38 9.18 6.89 -9.10
CA GLY A 38 9.70 7.63 -10.24
C GLY A 38 8.90 8.90 -10.54
N THR A 39 9.38 9.71 -11.47
CA THR A 39 8.73 10.92 -11.95
C THR A 39 7.97 10.63 -13.24
N ALA A 40 6.69 10.97 -13.27
CA ALA A 40 5.91 10.98 -14.51
C ALA A 40 6.46 12.06 -15.45
N TYR A 41 6.83 11.68 -16.67
CA TYR A 41 7.40 12.63 -17.64
C TYR A 41 6.59 12.74 -18.93
N TYR A 42 5.65 11.82 -19.16
CA TYR A 42 4.76 11.87 -20.31
C TYR A 42 3.41 11.23 -19.98
N ILE A 43 2.33 11.94 -20.32
CA ILE A 43 0.96 11.44 -20.19
C ILE A 43 0.50 10.94 -21.57
N VAL A 44 0.17 9.65 -21.66
CA VAL A 44 -0.24 8.99 -22.92
C VAL A 44 -1.73 9.29 -23.19
N ASP A 45 -2.58 9.05 -22.20
CA ASP A 45 -4.03 9.23 -22.21
C ASP A 45 -4.55 9.49 -20.77
N GLY A 46 -5.81 9.16 -20.48
CA GLY A 46 -6.44 9.43 -19.17
C GLY A 46 -6.08 8.46 -18.05
N ASP A 47 -5.41 7.35 -18.35
CA ASP A 47 -5.00 6.33 -17.36
C ASP A 47 -3.60 5.75 -17.60
N THR A 48 -2.92 6.19 -18.66
CA THR A 48 -1.61 5.68 -19.04
C THR A 48 -0.56 6.79 -19.05
N LEU A 49 0.56 6.54 -18.37
CA LEU A 49 1.67 7.48 -18.22
C LEU A 49 3.03 6.78 -18.30
N ASP A 50 4.05 7.51 -18.73
CA ASP A 50 5.44 7.04 -18.71
C ASP A 50 6.19 7.65 -17.52
N VAL A 51 6.86 6.78 -16.75
CA VAL A 51 7.50 7.10 -15.47
C VAL A 51 8.98 6.71 -15.50
N THR A 52 9.85 7.60 -15.02
CA THR A 52 11.30 7.35 -14.98
C THR A 52 11.62 6.08 -14.21
N SER A 53 12.49 5.22 -14.77
CA SER A 53 12.94 3.96 -14.16
C SER A 53 11.87 2.89 -13.92
N VAL A 54 10.59 3.18 -14.19
CA VAL A 54 9.46 2.21 -14.07
C VAL A 54 8.96 1.81 -15.46
N GLY A 55 8.93 2.74 -16.41
CA GLY A 55 8.38 2.53 -17.75
C GLY A 55 6.94 3.03 -17.87
N ARG A 56 6.19 2.44 -18.79
CA ARG A 56 4.78 2.77 -19.02
C ARG A 56 3.89 2.09 -17.99
N ILE A 57 3.06 2.87 -17.31
CA ILE A 57 2.09 2.41 -16.32
C ILE A 57 0.69 2.73 -16.84
N ARG A 58 -0.20 1.73 -16.82
CA ARG A 58 -1.64 1.91 -16.94
C ARG A 58 -2.27 1.74 -15.55
N LEU A 59 -3.16 2.64 -15.16
CA LEU A 59 -3.84 2.57 -13.86
C LEU A 59 -4.74 1.33 -13.81
N ALA A 60 -4.67 0.58 -12.72
CA ALA A 60 -5.52 -0.58 -12.50
C ALA A 60 -6.98 -0.15 -12.28
N ASP A 61 -7.92 -0.96 -12.78
CA ASP A 61 -9.37 -0.78 -12.63
C ASP A 61 -9.95 0.53 -13.18
N ILE A 62 -9.17 1.28 -13.97
CA ILE A 62 -9.57 2.50 -14.65
C ILE A 62 -9.40 2.29 -16.16
N ASP A 63 -10.41 2.65 -16.92
CA ASP A 63 -10.44 2.54 -18.38
C ASP A 63 -11.00 3.84 -18.98
N THR A 64 -10.11 4.68 -19.49
CA THR A 64 -10.44 6.00 -20.05
C THR A 64 -10.59 5.96 -21.57
N PRO A 65 -11.28 6.95 -22.18
CA PRO A 65 -11.37 7.03 -23.64
C PRO A 65 -10.00 7.11 -24.29
N GLU A 66 -9.76 6.23 -25.27
CA GLU A 66 -8.47 6.07 -25.94
C GLU A 66 -8.28 7.09 -27.06
N SER A 67 -7.09 7.12 -27.66
CA SER A 67 -6.81 8.07 -28.75
C SER A 67 -7.78 7.88 -29.92
N GLY A 68 -8.55 8.94 -30.20
CA GLY A 68 -9.59 8.93 -31.24
C GLY A 68 -11.02 8.85 -30.67
N ASP A 69 -11.17 8.47 -29.40
CA ASP A 69 -12.47 8.40 -28.74
C ASP A 69 -12.94 9.77 -28.21
N SER A 70 -14.26 9.91 -28.11
CA SER A 70 -14.88 11.07 -27.49
C SER A 70 -14.50 11.13 -26.00
N GLY A 71 -13.86 12.22 -25.59
CA GLY A 71 -13.43 12.45 -24.20
C GLY A 71 -11.94 12.25 -23.96
N TYR A 72 -11.19 11.71 -24.92
CA TYR A 72 -9.73 11.51 -24.83
C TYR A 72 -8.99 12.75 -24.32
N ALA A 73 -9.22 13.89 -24.98
CA ALA A 73 -8.53 15.14 -24.65
C ALA A 73 -8.85 15.63 -23.23
N ALA A 74 -10.10 15.46 -22.78
CA ALA A 74 -10.50 15.88 -21.45
C ALA A 74 -9.85 14.99 -20.37
N ALA A 75 -9.85 13.67 -20.58
CA ALA A 75 -9.25 12.72 -19.65
C ALA A 75 -7.73 12.92 -19.55
N LYS A 76 -7.05 13.02 -20.71
CA LYS A 76 -5.61 13.28 -20.77
C LYS A 76 -5.22 14.61 -20.11
N ASN A 77 -5.97 15.69 -20.38
CA ASN A 77 -5.69 17.00 -19.79
C ASN A 77 -5.89 17.01 -18.27
N TYR A 78 -6.89 16.27 -17.77
CA TYR A 78 -7.10 16.12 -16.33
C TYR A 78 -5.90 15.45 -15.67
N LEU A 79 -5.47 14.28 -16.16
CA LEU A 79 -4.31 13.58 -15.60
C LEU A 79 -3.03 14.42 -15.70
N ASN A 80 -2.85 15.18 -16.78
CA ASN A 80 -1.71 16.09 -16.96
C ASN A 80 -1.74 17.34 -16.05
N SER A 81 -2.86 17.61 -15.38
CA SER A 81 -2.99 18.76 -14.46
C SER A 81 -2.72 18.42 -13.00
N LEU A 82 -2.54 17.12 -12.69
CA LEU A 82 -2.19 16.60 -11.37
C LEU A 82 -0.68 16.61 -11.16
#